data_AF-A0A2D6XDZ5-F1
#
_entry.id   AF-A0A2D6XDZ5-F1
#
_cell.length_a   1.000
_cell.length_b   1.000
_cell.length_c   1.000
_cell.angle_alpha   90.00
_cell.angle_beta   90.00
_cell.angle_gamma   90.00
#
_symmetry.space_group_name_H-M   'P 1'
#
loop_
_entity.id
_entity.type
_entity.pdbx_description
1 polymer ?
#
loop_
_entity_poly.entity_id
_entity_poly.type
_entity_poly.pdbx_seq_one_letter_code
_entity_poly.pdbx_strand_id
1 'polypeptide(L)'
;MKLLKEIVLQWGNVNAEQCQELASYFPDTPLIIKWGYLPREEVKASEVAQRIALGEGAQGDYCREVFIKSDSFRKLKEVLGVA
;
A
#
# COMPACT_ATOMS: atom_id res chain seq x y z
N MET A 1 -13.30 1.98 9.80
CA MET A 1 -13.36 0.52 9.53
C MET A 1 -13.68 0.14 8.08
N LYS A 2 -14.36 0.99 7.30
CA LYS A 2 -14.68 0.70 5.88
C LYS A 2 -13.40 0.48 5.05
N LEU A 3 -12.44 1.39 5.15
CA LEU A 3 -11.12 1.31 4.51
C LEU A 3 -10.47 -0.08 4.61
N LEU A 4 -10.21 -0.56 5.83
CA LEU A 4 -9.50 -1.83 6.04
C LEU A 4 -10.29 -3.03 5.51
N LYS A 5 -11.63 -3.01 5.57
CA LYS A 5 -12.46 -4.07 5.00
C LYS A 5 -12.39 -4.09 3.48
N GLU A 6 -12.39 -2.92 2.84
CA GLU A 6 -12.25 -2.81 1.39
C GLU A 6 -10.89 -3.28 0.91
N ILE A 7 -9.81 -2.91 1.61
CA ILE A 7 -8.47 -3.40 1.31
C ILE A 7 -8.41 -4.93 1.41
N VAL A 8 -9.09 -5.52 2.40
CA VAL A 8 -9.20 -6.99 2.50
C VAL A 8 -9.91 -7.60 1.29
N LEU A 9 -11.02 -7.01 0.86
CA LEU A 9 -11.75 -7.44 -0.34
C LEU A 9 -10.93 -7.28 -1.64
N GLN A 10 -9.98 -6.34 -1.65
CA GLN A 10 -9.02 -6.10 -2.74
C GLN A 10 -7.73 -6.94 -2.61
N TRP A 11 -7.73 -7.97 -1.77
CA TRP A 11 -6.58 -8.85 -1.56
C TRP A 11 -5.31 -8.12 -1.10
N GLY A 12 -5.49 -7.02 -0.36
CA GLY A 12 -4.40 -6.22 0.18
C GLY A 12 -3.88 -5.14 -0.77
N ASN A 13 -4.38 -5.06 -2.01
CA ASN A 13 -4.08 -3.93 -2.89
C ASN A 13 -4.72 -2.65 -2.35
N VAL A 14 -4.04 -1.53 -2.59
CA VAL A 14 -4.50 -0.21 -2.20
C VAL A 14 -4.44 0.74 -3.40
N ASN A 15 -5.46 1.58 -3.53
CA ASN A 15 -5.51 2.64 -4.52
C ASN A 15 -5.02 3.98 -3.94
N ALA A 16 -4.99 5.03 -4.77
CA ALA A 16 -4.49 6.34 -4.35
C ALA A 16 -5.29 6.97 -3.20
N GLU A 17 -6.62 6.85 -3.20
CA GLU A 17 -7.49 7.37 -2.13
C GLU A 17 -7.22 6.62 -0.81
N GLN A 18 -7.11 5.30 -0.88
CA GLN A 18 -6.81 4.46 0.27
C GLN A 18 -5.40 4.72 0.82
N CYS A 19 -4.42 5.02 -0.05
CA CYS A 19 -3.09 5.47 0.38
C CYS A 19 -3.17 6.78 1.19
N GLN A 20 -4.01 7.74 0.77
CA GLN A 20 -4.20 8.99 1.51
C GLN A 20 -4.89 8.76 2.86
N GLU A 21 -5.91 7.91 2.91
CA GLU A 21 -6.56 7.55 4.18
C GLU A 21 -5.60 6.80 5.12
N LEU A 22 -4.84 5.84 4.58
CA LEU A 22 -3.80 5.13 5.35
C LEU A 22 -2.74 6.09 5.86
N ALA A 23 -2.27 7.04 5.05
CA ALA A 23 -1.33 8.06 5.50
C ALA A 23 -1.87 8.91 6.66
N SER A 24 -3.19 9.14 6.70
CA SER A 24 -3.83 9.96 7.73
C SER A 24 -4.09 9.20 9.03
N TYR A 25 -4.55 7.95 8.96
CA TYR A 25 -4.97 7.18 10.13
C TYR A 25 -3.93 6.17 10.61
N PHE A 26 -3.10 5.66 9.70
CA PHE A 26 -2.12 4.61 9.94
C PHE A 26 -0.79 4.90 9.20
N PRO A 27 -0.15 6.06 9.46
CA PRO A 27 0.98 6.57 8.68
C PRO A 27 2.15 5.59 8.55
N ASP A 28 2.43 4.85 9.62
CA ASP A 28 3.52 3.86 9.67
C ASP A 28 3.17 2.49 9.06
N THR A 29 2.00 2.34 8.45
CA THR A 29 1.63 1.07 7.78
C THR A 29 2.63 0.76 6.68
N PRO A 30 3.32 -0.40 6.72
CA PRO A 30 4.23 -0.80 5.66
C PRO A 30 3.44 -1.19 4.40
N LEU A 31 3.70 -0.48 3.31
CA LEU A 31 3.18 -0.73 1.98
C LEU A 31 4.31 -1.16 1.05
N ILE A 32 4.00 -2.02 0.10
CA ILE A 32 4.93 -2.46 -0.93
C ILE A 32 4.55 -1.80 -2.25
N ILE A 33 5.48 -1.04 -2.82
CA ILE A 33 5.38 -0.58 -4.20
C ILE A 33 5.98 -1.65 -5.11
N LYS A 34 5.22 -2.04 -6.14
CA LYS A 34 5.71 -2.84 -7.26
C LYS A 34 5.91 -1.90 -8.44
N TRP A 35 7.17 -1.69 -8.78
CA TRP A 35 7.56 -0.88 -9.94
C TRP A 35 7.47 -1.66 -11.25
N GLY A 36 7.60 -0.95 -12.36
CA GLY A 36 7.66 -1.52 -13.71
C GLY A 36 8.98 -2.25 -13.97
N TYR A 37 10.09 -1.63 -13.58
CA TYR A 37 11.45 -2.15 -13.81
C TYR A 37 12.21 -2.46 -12.51
N LEU A 38 12.10 -1.60 -11.50
CA LEU A 38 12.82 -1.71 -10.24
C LEU A 38 12.30 -2.83 -9.33
N PRO A 39 13.13 -3.34 -8.40
CA PRO A 39 12.70 -4.30 -7.39
C PRO A 39 11.58 -3.72 -6.50
N ARG A 40 10.76 -4.60 -5.92
CA ARG A 40 9.75 -4.18 -4.95
C ARG A 40 10.38 -3.41 -3.80
N GLU A 41 9.68 -2.37 -3.36
CA GLU A 41 10.16 -1.45 -2.34
C GLU A 41 9.14 -1.35 -1.21
N GLU A 42 9.61 -1.43 0.03
CA GLU A 42 8.77 -1.20 1.22
C GLU A 42 8.87 0.27 1.62
N VAL A 43 7.72 0.92 1.77
CA VAL A 43 7.60 2.31 2.21
C VAL A 43 6.42 2.47 3.16
N LYS A 44 6.50 3.49 4.01
CA LYS A 44 5.39 3.85 4.90
C LYS A 44 4.24 4.47 4.10
N ALA A 45 3.01 4.27 4.57
CA ALA A 45 1.83 4.90 3.98
C ALA A 45 1.95 6.43 3.89
N SER A 46 2.58 7.07 4.89
CA SER A 46 2.83 8.52 4.87
C SER A 46 3.78 8.99 3.76
N GLU A 47 4.63 8.10 3.24
CA GLU A 47 5.69 8.42 2.29
C GLU A 47 5.39 7.90 0.88
N VAL A 48 4.43 6.97 0.74
CA VAL A 48 4.17 6.22 -0.50
C VAL A 48 3.90 7.14 -1.70
N ALA A 49 3.08 8.18 -1.52
CA ALA A 49 2.72 9.11 -2.59
C ALA A 49 3.92 9.92 -3.08
N GLN A 50 4.73 10.43 -2.15
CA GLN A 50 5.96 11.14 -2.47
C GLN A 50 6.97 10.22 -3.18
N ARG A 51 7.08 8.97 -2.70
CA ARG A 51 8.01 8.00 -3.29
C ARG A 51 7.63 7.63 -4.72
N ILE A 52 6.34 7.43 -4.99
CA ILE A 52 5.80 7.19 -6.35
C ILE A 52 6.13 8.37 -7.26
N ALA A 53 5.82 9.60 -6.85
CA ALA A 53 6.12 10.79 -7.64
C ALA A 53 7.61 10.93 -7.97
N LEU A 54 8.50 10.60 -7.02
CA LEU A 54 9.95 10.59 -7.27
C LEU A 54 10.36 9.49 -8.25
N GLY A 55 9.78 8.28 -8.13
CA GLY A 55 10.07 7.16 -9.03
C GLY A 55 9.63 7.45 -10.46
N GLU A 56 8.43 8.00 -10.63
CA GLU A 56 7.85 8.33 -11.93
C GLU A 56 8.50 9.53 -12.61
N GLY A 57 8.85 10.55 -11.83
CA GLY A 57 9.50 11.75 -12.38
C GLY A 57 11.00 11.57 -12.59
N ALA A 58 11.74 11.27 -11.52
CA ALA A 58 13.20 11.36 -11.53
C ALA A 58 13.90 10.07 -11.93
N GLN A 59 13.29 8.91 -11.65
CA GLN A 59 13.91 7.60 -11.91
C GLN A 59 13.44 6.99 -13.25
N GLY A 60 12.37 7.50 -13.85
CA GLY A 60 11.85 7.05 -15.14
C GLY A 60 11.21 5.66 -15.11
N ASP A 61 10.88 5.15 -13.93
CA ASP A 61 10.07 3.94 -13.76
C ASP A 61 8.59 4.33 -13.57
N TYR A 62 7.69 3.36 -13.38
CA TYR A 62 6.29 3.63 -13.08
C TYR A 62 5.74 2.69 -12.01
N CYS A 63 4.82 3.19 -11.20
CA CYS A 63 4.17 2.38 -10.18
C CYS A 63 3.12 1.47 -10.83
N ARG A 64 3.26 0.15 -10.68
CA ARG A 64 2.27 -0.82 -11.18
C ARG A 64 1.15 -1.06 -10.17
N GLU A 65 1.53 -1.40 -8.96
CA GLU A 65 0.62 -1.81 -7.89
C GLU A 65 1.22 -1.38 -6.55
N VAL A 66 0.34 -1.07 -5.59
CA VAL A 66 0.70 -0.87 -4.19
C VAL A 66 -0.14 -1.83 -3.35
N PHE A 67 0.48 -2.53 -2.40
CA PHE A 67 -0.23 -3.49 -1.57
C PHE A 67 0.37 -3.63 -0.17
N ILE A 68 -0.45 -4.10 0.77
CA ILE A 68 -0.03 -4.43 2.14
C ILE A 68 0.82 -5.71 2.11
N LYS A 69 1.88 -5.74 2.92
CA LYS A 69 2.72 -6.92 3.13
C LYS A 69 1.89 -8.14 3.57
N SER A 70 2.22 -9.31 3.06
CA SER A 70 1.42 -10.54 3.26
C SER A 70 1.17 -10.88 4.73
N ASP A 71 2.15 -10.68 5.61
CA ASP A 71 2.00 -10.99 7.05
C ASP A 71 1.04 -10.02 7.74
N SER A 72 1.11 -8.73 7.40
CA SER A 72 0.17 -7.71 7.87
C SER A 72 -1.24 -7.97 7.33
N PHE A 73 -1.35 -8.41 6.07
CA PHE A 73 -2.62 -8.79 5.46
C PHE A 73 -3.28 -9.98 6.16
N ARG A 74 -2.53 -11.04 6.48
CA ARG A 74 -3.05 -12.19 7.25
C ARG A 74 -3.56 -11.77 8.63
N LYS A 75 -2.80 -10.93 9.36
CA LYS A 75 -3.25 -10.37 10.64
C LYS A 75 -4.51 -9.53 10.49
N LEU A 76 -4.60 -8.73 9.42
CA LEU A 76 -5.78 -7.90 9.16
C LEU A 76 -7.03 -8.76 8.92
N LYS A 77 -6.90 -9.86 8.16
CA LYS A 77 -7.97 -10.84 7.96
C LYS A 77 -8.42 -11.47 9.27
N GLU A 78 -7.48 -11.90 10.10
CA GLU A 78 -7.74 -12.49 11.42
C GLU A 78 -8.53 -11.54 12.33
N VAL A 79 -8.04 -10.30 12.49
CA VAL A 79 -8.69 -9.29 13.36
C VAL A 79 -10.07 -8.90 12.85
N LEU A 80 -10.28 -8.88 11.54
CA LEU A 80 -11.57 -8.54 10.93
C LEU A 80 -12.51 -9.75 10.81
N GLY A 81 -12.10 -10.95 11.23
CA GLY A 81 -12.90 -12.17 11.18
C GLY A 81 -13.18 -12.67 9.76
N VAL A 82 -12.28 -12.38 8.81
CA VAL A 82 -12.40 -12.80 7.40
C VAL A 82 -11.54 -14.05 7.18
N ALA A 83 -12.17 -15.19 6.89
CA ALA A 83 -11.49 -16.46 6.60
C ALA A 83 -10.65 -16.40 5.31
#